data_AF-A0A3C0I8N0-F1
#
_entry.id   AF-A0A3C0I8N0-F1
#
_cell.length_a   1.000
_cell.length_b   1.000
_cell.length_c   1.000
_cell.angle_alpha   90.00
_cell.angle_beta   90.00
_cell.angle_gamma   90.00
#
_symmetry.space_group_name_H-M   'P 1'
#
loop_
_entity.id
_entity.type
_entity.pdbx_description
1 polymer ?
#
loop_
_entity_poly.entity_id
_entity_poly.type
_entity_poly.pdbx_seq_one_letter_code
_entity_poly.pdbx_strand_id
1 'polypeptide(L)'
;MLKKFYYVCFFYGLVISPLAAQTSDEAIFQSIYAESLQNQQAYAWLDHLCNQIGGRLSGSPQMDKAIEFTKAELEKLGVDKVWLQPVQVPHWQRGDKEVGQMIVQGQPISLPVCALGGSVATPAGGLQAEVVEVQSFDELAALGAGRVSGKIVFFNKIMSPLPIETFEAYGQTGNIRRQGASEAAKYGAVGVIVRSLTTAYDDFPHTGRSEEHTSEL
;
A
#
# COMPACT_ATOMS: atom_id res chain seq x y z
N MET A 1 39.25 -20.84 -65.78
CA MET A 1 38.78 -21.75 -64.71
C MET A 1 39.18 -21.31 -63.30
N LEU A 2 40.25 -20.53 -63.10
CA LEU A 2 40.72 -20.10 -61.76
C LEU A 2 39.93 -18.96 -61.08
N LYS A 3 39.09 -18.21 -61.80
CA LYS A 3 38.27 -17.11 -61.23
C LYS A 3 36.97 -17.57 -60.57
N LYS A 4 36.50 -18.80 -60.85
CA LYS A 4 35.30 -19.36 -60.20
C LYS A 4 35.58 -19.92 -58.80
N PHE A 5 36.85 -20.17 -58.47
CA PHE A 5 37.23 -20.72 -57.17
C PHE A 5 37.27 -19.65 -56.05
N TYR A 6 37.65 -18.41 -56.38
CA TYR A 6 37.69 -17.30 -55.41
C TYR A 6 36.29 -16.83 -54.96
N TYR A 7 35.27 -16.94 -55.81
CA TYR A 7 33.90 -16.61 -55.43
C TYR A 7 33.25 -17.63 -54.48
N VAL A 8 33.74 -18.88 -54.45
CA VAL A 8 33.21 -19.92 -53.54
C VAL A 8 33.75 -19.72 -52.12
N CYS A 9 34.98 -19.22 -51.96
CA CYS A 9 35.53 -18.90 -50.64
C CYS A 9 35.04 -17.56 -50.08
N PHE A 10 34.66 -16.60 -50.93
CA PHE A 10 34.17 -15.28 -50.47
C PHE A 10 32.66 -15.27 -50.14
N PHE A 11 31.87 -16.19 -50.70
CA PHE A 11 30.44 -16.35 -50.33
C PHE A 11 30.23 -17.13 -49.01
N TYR A 12 31.27 -17.80 -48.51
CA TYR A 12 31.28 -18.40 -47.16
C TYR A 12 31.76 -17.42 -46.07
N GLY A 13 31.97 -16.15 -46.41
CA GLY A 13 32.39 -15.11 -45.47
C GLY A 13 31.27 -14.43 -44.67
N LEU A 14 29.99 -14.83 -44.80
CA LEU A 14 28.91 -13.93 -44.33
C LEU A 14 27.64 -14.59 -43.76
N VAL A 15 27.68 -15.86 -43.34
CA VAL A 15 26.47 -16.55 -42.83
C VAL A 15 26.66 -17.23 -41.46
N ILE A 16 27.77 -17.01 -40.77
CA ILE A 16 27.99 -17.59 -39.42
C ILE A 16 28.31 -16.49 -38.42
N SER A 17 27.34 -15.61 -38.16
CA SER A 17 27.12 -14.89 -36.89
C SER A 17 25.82 -14.10 -37.05
N PRO A 18 24.72 -14.57 -36.43
CA PRO A 18 24.46 -14.16 -35.06
C PRO A 18 23.77 -15.25 -34.22
N LEU A 19 24.36 -16.46 -34.09
CA LEU A 19 23.84 -17.45 -33.13
C LEU A 19 24.35 -17.24 -31.69
N ALA A 20 25.38 -16.41 -31.49
CA ALA A 20 26.01 -16.20 -30.18
C ALA A 20 25.40 -15.05 -29.36
N ALA A 21 24.48 -14.26 -29.93
CA ALA A 21 23.86 -13.14 -29.23
C ALA A 21 22.64 -13.57 -28.40
N GLN A 22 21.85 -14.54 -28.89
CA GLN A 22 20.64 -15.02 -28.20
C GLN A 22 20.92 -15.94 -27.01
N THR A 23 22.14 -16.46 -26.86
CA THR A 23 22.50 -17.41 -25.78
C THR A 23 23.01 -16.72 -24.51
N SER A 24 23.51 -15.48 -24.58
CA SER A 24 24.11 -14.79 -23.43
C SER A 24 23.07 -14.28 -22.43
N ASP A 25 22.02 -13.62 -22.90
CA ASP A 25 20.95 -13.10 -22.04
C ASP A 25 20.13 -14.21 -21.38
N GLU A 26 19.83 -15.28 -22.13
CA GLU A 26 19.13 -16.44 -21.57
C GLU A 26 19.95 -17.09 -20.44
N ALA A 27 21.26 -17.29 -20.64
CA ALA A 27 22.14 -17.83 -19.62
C ALA A 27 22.24 -16.90 -18.39
N ILE A 28 22.26 -15.58 -18.59
CA ILE A 28 22.22 -14.59 -17.51
C ILE A 28 20.92 -14.72 -16.72
N PHE A 29 19.76 -14.72 -17.39
CA PHE A 29 18.47 -14.86 -16.70
C PHE A 29 18.34 -16.19 -15.95
N GLN A 30 18.82 -17.29 -16.53
CA GLN A 30 18.87 -18.59 -15.85
C GLN A 30 19.76 -18.54 -14.61
N SER A 31 20.91 -17.85 -14.68
CA SER A 31 21.82 -17.69 -13.53
C SER A 31 21.18 -16.87 -12.41
N ILE A 32 20.48 -15.77 -12.73
CA ILE A 32 19.76 -14.94 -11.76
C ILE A 32 18.64 -15.75 -11.11
N TYR A 33 17.88 -16.50 -11.91
CA TYR A 33 16.82 -17.38 -11.42
C TYR A 33 17.38 -18.44 -10.47
N ALA A 34 18.45 -19.14 -10.86
CA ALA A 34 19.09 -20.15 -10.02
C ALA A 34 19.61 -19.55 -8.69
N GLU A 35 20.29 -18.40 -8.76
CA GLU A 35 20.80 -17.67 -7.59
C GLU A 35 19.66 -17.32 -6.62
N SER A 36 18.54 -16.80 -7.14
CA SER A 36 17.38 -16.40 -6.33
C SER A 36 16.78 -17.57 -5.53
N LEU A 37 16.81 -18.78 -6.09
CA LEU A 37 16.25 -19.99 -5.48
C LEU A 37 17.23 -20.75 -4.59
N GLN A 38 18.53 -20.71 -4.91
CA GLN A 38 19.55 -21.42 -4.16
C GLN A 38 19.98 -20.64 -2.92
N ASN A 39 20.20 -19.33 -3.05
CA ASN A 39 20.79 -18.53 -1.99
C ASN A 39 19.78 -17.67 -1.21
N GLN A 40 18.52 -17.56 -1.66
CA GLN A 40 17.31 -17.06 -0.94
C GLN A 40 17.50 -15.85 0.00
N GLN A 41 18.51 -15.02 -0.24
CA GLN A 41 18.93 -13.96 0.67
C GLN A 41 17.80 -12.93 0.90
N ALA A 42 16.94 -12.75 -0.11
CA ALA A 42 15.74 -11.94 -0.03
C ALA A 42 14.82 -12.32 1.14
N TYR A 43 14.69 -13.62 1.44
CA TYR A 43 13.87 -14.09 2.55
C TYR A 43 14.50 -13.73 3.90
N ALA A 44 15.82 -13.91 4.05
CA ALA A 44 16.53 -13.54 5.27
C ALA A 44 16.48 -12.03 5.54
N TRP A 45 16.64 -11.20 4.50
CA TRP A 45 16.47 -9.75 4.61
C TRP A 45 15.03 -9.38 4.99
N LEU A 46 14.04 -10.03 4.39
CA LEU A 46 12.63 -9.80 4.72
C LEU A 46 12.32 -10.20 6.16
N ASP A 47 12.82 -11.35 6.62
CA ASP A 47 12.70 -11.82 8.01
C ASP A 47 13.27 -10.79 8.98
N HIS A 48 14.48 -10.27 8.73
CA HIS A 48 15.07 -9.24 9.56
C HIS A 48 14.21 -7.96 9.60
N LEU A 49 13.79 -7.48 8.43
CA LEU A 49 12.95 -6.27 8.31
C LEU A 49 11.60 -6.42 9.02
N CYS A 50 10.98 -7.60 8.96
CA CYS A 50 9.64 -7.84 9.50
C CYS A 50 9.66 -8.25 10.97
N ASN A 51 10.56 -9.14 11.37
CA ASN A 51 10.55 -9.77 12.69
C ASN A 51 11.52 -9.14 13.68
N GLN A 52 12.60 -8.50 13.20
CA GLN A 52 13.58 -7.84 14.08
C GLN A 52 13.37 -6.32 14.14
N ILE A 53 13.02 -5.69 13.00
CA ILE A 53 12.74 -4.24 12.96
C ILE A 53 11.24 -3.95 13.16
N GLY A 54 10.36 -4.62 12.41
CA GLY A 54 8.91 -4.49 12.55
C GLY A 54 8.30 -3.35 11.73
N GLY A 55 7.17 -2.82 12.24
CA GLY A 55 6.39 -1.76 11.61
C GLY A 55 7.19 -0.46 11.46
N ARG A 56 7.49 -0.09 10.21
CA ARG A 56 8.44 0.96 9.82
C ARG A 56 7.73 2.15 9.15
N LEU A 57 6.77 2.73 9.87
CA LEU A 57 6.02 3.90 9.41
C LEU A 57 6.94 5.12 9.21
N SER A 58 6.60 5.99 8.26
CA SER A 58 7.35 7.22 8.00
C SER A 58 7.60 8.03 9.27
N GLY A 59 8.86 8.40 9.51
CA GLY A 59 9.29 9.16 10.67
C GLY A 59 9.31 8.37 11.98
N SER A 60 9.15 7.05 11.97
CA SER A 60 9.28 6.22 13.17
C SER A 60 10.74 5.79 13.42
N PRO A 61 11.13 5.46 14.66
CA PRO A 61 12.46 4.92 14.95
C PRO A 61 12.77 3.61 14.18
N GLN A 62 11.75 2.83 13.83
CA GLN A 62 11.89 1.61 13.04
C GLN A 62 12.22 1.91 11.57
N MET A 63 11.74 3.03 11.01
CA MET A 63 12.16 3.48 9.68
C MET A 63 13.66 3.76 9.66
N ASP A 64 14.19 4.48 10.66
CA ASP A 64 15.62 4.78 10.73
C ASP A 64 16.47 3.50 10.83
N LYS A 65 16.05 2.55 11.68
CA LYS A 65 16.69 1.24 11.76
C LYS A 65 16.68 0.50 10.41
N ALA A 66 15.57 0.55 9.67
CA ALA A 66 15.45 -0.07 8.37
C ALA A 66 16.38 0.58 7.34
N ILE A 67 16.50 1.91 7.35
CA ILE A 67 17.41 2.68 6.48
C ILE A 67 18.86 2.25 6.72
N GLU A 68 19.29 2.25 7.99
CA GLU A 68 20.67 1.88 8.34
C GLU A 68 20.96 0.40 8.02
N PHE A 69 20.01 -0.49 8.30
CA PHE A 69 20.11 -1.90 7.92
C PHE A 69 20.28 -2.06 6.41
N THR A 70 19.40 -1.47 5.61
CA THR A 70 19.45 -1.58 4.15
C THR A 70 20.75 -1.00 3.58
N LYS A 71 21.22 0.14 4.10
CA LYS A 71 22.51 0.71 3.72
C LYS A 71 23.65 -0.28 4.00
N ALA A 72 23.71 -0.83 5.21
CA ALA A 72 24.76 -1.77 5.59
C ALA A 72 24.74 -3.05 4.74
N GLU A 73 23.56 -3.58 4.40
CA GLU A 73 23.44 -4.75 3.51
C GLU A 73 23.93 -4.43 2.09
N LEU A 74 23.59 -3.25 1.54
CA LEU A 74 24.09 -2.82 0.23
C LEU A 74 25.62 -2.65 0.23
N GLU A 75 26.19 -2.10 1.31
CA GLU A 75 27.65 -1.98 1.45
C GLU A 75 28.34 -3.35 1.51
N LYS A 76 27.76 -4.33 2.20
CA LYS A 76 28.28 -5.71 2.26
C LYS A 76 28.24 -6.42 0.91
N LEU A 77 27.25 -6.12 0.06
CA LEU A 77 27.14 -6.69 -1.28
C LEU A 77 28.22 -6.17 -2.24
N GLY A 78 28.92 -5.10 -1.89
CA GLY A 78 30.01 -4.55 -2.72
C GLY A 78 29.54 -3.89 -4.00
N VAL A 79 28.33 -3.33 -4.02
CA VAL A 79 27.83 -2.54 -5.16
C VAL A 79 28.63 -1.25 -5.34
N ASP A 80 28.62 -0.68 -6.55
CA ASP A 80 29.53 0.41 -6.95
C ASP A 80 29.52 1.62 -5.99
N LYS A 81 28.33 2.04 -5.54
CA LYS A 81 28.14 3.21 -4.68
C LYS A 81 26.90 3.04 -3.80
N VAL A 82 27.04 3.38 -2.51
CA VAL A 82 25.95 3.41 -1.54
C VAL A 82 25.99 4.73 -0.78
N TRP A 83 24.86 5.44 -0.72
CA TRP A 83 24.72 6.67 0.05
C TRP A 83 23.26 6.88 0.46
N LEU A 84 23.05 7.70 1.48
CA LEU A 84 21.71 8.11 1.91
C LEU A 84 21.32 9.44 1.25
N GLN A 85 20.05 9.56 0.89
CA GLN A 85 19.48 10.81 0.41
C GLN A 85 18.46 11.33 1.44
N PRO A 86 18.60 12.57 1.94
CA PRO A 86 17.66 13.11 2.90
C PRO A 86 16.31 13.39 2.23
N VAL A 87 15.23 12.93 2.86
CA VAL A 87 13.84 13.15 2.42
C VAL A 87 13.03 13.66 3.59
N GLN A 88 12.30 14.76 3.39
CA GLN A 88 11.35 15.26 4.36
C GLN A 88 10.10 14.36 4.34
N VAL A 89 9.69 13.88 5.51
CA VAL A 89 8.53 12.99 5.66
C VAL A 89 7.57 13.52 6.72
N PRO A 90 6.26 13.30 6.57
CA PRO A 90 5.32 13.59 7.64
C PRO A 90 5.57 12.64 8.82
N HIS A 91 5.32 13.13 10.04
CA HIS A 91 5.37 12.33 11.26
C HIS A 91 3.97 12.25 11.87
N TRP A 92 3.37 11.07 11.83
CA TRP A 92 2.11 10.77 12.49
C TRP A 92 2.31 9.58 13.42
N GLN A 93 1.91 9.73 14.68
CA GLN A 93 1.96 8.67 15.66
C GLN A 93 0.54 8.28 16.03
N ARG A 94 0.22 6.99 15.88
CA ARG A 94 -1.03 6.43 16.40
C ARG A 94 -1.00 6.55 17.93
N GLY A 95 -2.07 7.09 18.49
CA GLY A 95 -2.25 7.19 19.93
C GLY A 95 -2.58 5.86 20.59
N ASP A 96 -3.28 5.94 21.72
CA ASP A 96 -3.76 4.76 22.44
C ASP A 96 -4.66 3.87 21.56
N LYS A 97 -4.74 2.59 21.94
CA LYS A 97 -5.56 1.61 21.24
C LYS A 97 -7.01 2.07 21.17
N GLU A 98 -7.55 2.10 19.95
CA GLU A 98 -8.90 2.57 19.68
C GLU A 98 -9.95 1.60 20.24
N VAL A 99 -11.08 2.16 20.72
CA VAL A 99 -12.22 1.39 21.21
C VAL A 99 -13.46 1.83 20.44
N GLY A 100 -14.10 0.89 19.76
CA GLY A 100 -15.33 1.11 19.00
C GLY A 100 -16.50 0.34 19.62
N GLN A 101 -17.66 0.98 19.72
CA GLN A 101 -18.89 0.34 20.16
C GLN A 101 -20.08 0.85 19.34
N MET A 102 -20.99 -0.04 18.99
CA MET A 102 -22.31 0.33 18.45
C MET A 102 -23.39 0.02 19.48
N ILE A 103 -24.43 0.86 19.55
CA ILE A 103 -25.57 0.64 20.45
C ILE A 103 -26.75 0.21 19.59
N VAL A 104 -27.21 -1.03 19.79
CA VAL A 104 -28.39 -1.58 19.10
C VAL A 104 -29.46 -1.89 20.12
N GLN A 105 -30.63 -1.25 20.00
CA GLN A 105 -31.75 -1.46 20.93
C GLN A 105 -31.34 -1.27 22.41
N GLY A 106 -30.44 -0.31 22.67
CA GLY A 106 -29.92 -0.02 24.01
C GLY A 106 -28.82 -0.97 24.52
N GLN A 107 -28.41 -1.97 23.73
CA GLN A 107 -27.33 -2.88 24.08
C GLN A 107 -26.03 -2.50 23.36
N PRO A 108 -24.90 -2.35 24.09
CA PRO A 108 -23.60 -2.08 23.48
C PRO A 108 -23.01 -3.35 22.86
N ILE A 109 -22.48 -3.22 21.65
CA ILE A 109 -21.77 -4.26 20.91
C ILE A 109 -20.38 -3.72 20.59
N SER A 110 -19.35 -4.44 21.00
CA SER A 110 -17.95 -4.08 20.73
C SER A 110 -17.61 -4.27 19.26
N LEU A 111 -16.88 -3.32 18.66
CA LEU A 111 -16.44 -3.37 17.28
C LEU A 111 -14.91 -3.33 17.20
N PRO A 112 -14.27 -4.27 16.48
CA PRO A 112 -12.87 -4.14 16.10
C PRO A 112 -12.68 -2.89 15.22
N VAL A 113 -11.86 -1.95 15.67
CA VAL A 113 -11.59 -0.70 14.96
C VAL A 113 -10.09 -0.38 14.99
N CYS A 114 -9.64 0.39 14.01
CA CYS A 114 -8.27 0.87 13.88
C CYS A 114 -8.30 2.22 13.18
N ALA A 115 -7.61 3.24 13.71
CA ALA A 115 -7.58 4.54 13.07
C ALA A 115 -6.93 4.47 11.68
N LEU A 116 -7.43 5.30 10.77
CA LEU A 116 -6.76 5.56 9.51
C LEU A 116 -5.52 6.43 9.75
N GLY A 117 -4.49 6.19 8.96
CA GLY A 117 -3.24 6.95 9.06
C GLY A 117 -3.49 8.41 8.70
N GLY A 118 -3.11 9.33 9.59
CA GLY A 118 -3.43 10.74 9.47
C GLY A 118 -4.75 11.16 10.12
N SER A 119 -5.47 10.25 10.79
CA SER A 119 -6.65 10.65 11.58
C SER A 119 -6.24 11.49 12.78
N VAL A 120 -7.04 12.51 13.07
CA VAL A 120 -7.01 13.23 14.35
C VAL A 120 -7.60 12.37 15.47
N ALA A 121 -7.27 12.70 16.72
CA ALA A 121 -7.81 12.04 17.89
C ALA A 121 -9.29 12.42 18.11
N THR A 122 -10.06 11.52 18.70
CA THR A 122 -11.39 11.84 19.24
C THR A 122 -11.29 12.78 20.44
N PRO A 123 -12.35 13.54 20.77
CA PRO A 123 -12.36 14.39 21.96
C PRO A 123 -12.11 13.60 23.25
N ALA A 124 -11.62 14.28 24.29
CA ALA A 124 -11.51 13.70 25.62
C ALA A 124 -12.90 13.21 26.09
N GLY A 125 -12.99 11.91 26.42
CA GLY A 125 -14.27 11.26 26.76
C GLY A 125 -14.91 10.46 25.62
N GLY A 126 -14.33 10.51 24.42
CA GLY A 126 -14.81 9.77 23.25
C GLY A 126 -15.80 10.55 22.38
N LEU A 127 -16.20 9.95 21.26
CA LEU A 127 -17.18 10.49 20.32
C LEU A 127 -18.36 9.52 20.23
N GLN A 128 -19.54 9.98 20.59
CA GLN A 128 -20.80 9.24 20.41
C GLN A 128 -21.77 10.10 19.61
N ALA A 129 -22.22 9.56 18.48
CA ALA A 129 -23.20 10.21 17.62
C ALA A 129 -24.01 9.15 16.86
N GLU A 130 -25.13 9.56 16.28
CA GLU A 130 -25.90 8.70 15.38
C GLU A 130 -25.07 8.36 14.13
N VAL A 131 -25.30 7.18 13.58
CA VAL A 131 -24.62 6.72 12.37
C VAL A 131 -25.54 6.92 11.18
N VAL A 132 -24.97 7.38 10.06
CA VAL A 132 -25.62 7.35 8.75
C VAL A 132 -24.80 6.48 7.80
N GLU A 133 -25.43 5.46 7.25
CA GLU A 133 -24.79 4.55 6.31
C GLU A 133 -24.90 5.08 4.88
N VAL A 134 -23.81 4.98 4.12
CA VAL A 134 -23.75 5.26 2.69
C VAL A 134 -22.79 4.31 1.99
N GLN A 135 -22.92 4.13 0.67
CA GLN A 135 -22.03 3.30 -0.14
C GLN A 135 -21.13 4.13 -1.07
N SER A 136 -21.45 5.41 -1.30
CA SER A 136 -20.72 6.28 -2.23
C SER A 136 -20.72 7.75 -1.79
N PHE A 137 -19.88 8.54 -2.44
CA PHE A 137 -19.89 10.00 -2.27
C PHE A 137 -21.14 10.64 -2.87
N ASP A 138 -21.72 10.05 -3.92
CA ASP A 138 -22.98 10.53 -4.51
C ASP A 138 -24.15 10.34 -3.53
N GLU A 139 -24.18 9.21 -2.82
CA GLU A 139 -25.19 8.96 -1.78
C GLU A 139 -25.02 9.91 -0.59
N LEU A 140 -23.78 10.13 -0.15
CA LEU A 140 -23.47 11.15 0.87
C LEU A 140 -23.94 12.54 0.43
N ALA A 141 -23.66 12.94 -0.82
CA ALA A 141 -24.07 14.23 -1.37
C ALA A 141 -25.60 14.36 -1.47
N ALA A 142 -26.29 13.29 -1.87
CA ALA A 142 -27.75 13.26 -1.96
C ALA A 142 -28.43 13.41 -0.59
N LEU A 143 -27.82 12.89 0.48
CA LEU A 143 -28.30 13.09 1.85
C LEU A 143 -28.15 14.55 2.30
N GLY A 144 -27.04 15.18 1.91
CA GLY A 144 -26.72 16.58 2.23
C GLY A 144 -26.57 16.85 3.74
N ALA A 145 -26.30 18.12 4.07
CA ALA A 145 -26.03 18.53 5.45
C ALA A 145 -27.21 18.26 6.40
N GLY A 146 -28.45 18.34 5.93
CA GLY A 146 -29.65 18.12 6.75
C GLY A 146 -29.74 16.72 7.35
N ARG A 147 -29.11 15.72 6.73
CA ARG A 147 -29.09 14.33 7.21
C ARG A 147 -27.74 13.89 7.78
N VAL A 148 -26.66 14.62 7.49
CA VAL A 148 -25.28 14.23 7.84
C VAL A 148 -24.72 15.03 9.02
N SER A 149 -25.13 16.29 9.20
CA SER A 149 -24.57 17.19 10.21
C SER A 149 -24.72 16.59 11.62
N GLY A 150 -23.61 16.54 12.37
CA GLY A 150 -23.57 16.00 13.72
C GLY A 150 -23.53 14.47 13.82
N LYS A 151 -23.48 13.75 12.69
CA LYS A 151 -23.48 12.28 12.65
C LYS A 151 -22.11 11.69 12.29
N ILE A 152 -21.94 10.41 12.59
CA ILE A 152 -20.84 9.60 12.07
C ILE A 152 -21.28 9.00 10.73
N VAL A 153 -20.51 9.23 9.67
CA VAL A 153 -20.78 8.60 8.36
C VAL A 153 -20.11 7.24 8.32
N PHE A 154 -20.89 6.19 8.11
CA PHE A 154 -20.37 4.85 7.87
C PHE A 154 -20.40 4.55 6.37
N PHE A 155 -19.22 4.52 5.75
CA PHE A 155 -19.09 4.05 4.37
C PHE A 155 -19.05 2.53 4.32
N ASN A 156 -20.19 1.92 4.00
CA ASN A 156 -20.37 0.48 3.89
C ASN A 156 -20.11 -0.05 2.47
N LYS A 157 -19.10 0.50 1.78
CA LYS A 157 -18.78 0.08 0.41
C LYS A 157 -18.02 -1.24 0.43
N ILE A 158 -18.63 -2.29 -0.11
CA ILE A 158 -18.00 -3.61 -0.24
C ILE A 158 -16.95 -3.59 -1.35
N MET A 159 -15.78 -4.18 -1.11
CA MET A 159 -14.78 -4.38 -2.16
C MET A 159 -15.24 -5.52 -3.07
N SER A 160 -15.35 -5.25 -4.38
CA SER A 160 -15.86 -6.24 -5.34
C SER A 160 -14.90 -7.44 -5.45
N PRO A 161 -15.40 -8.68 -5.32
CA PRO A 161 -14.58 -9.87 -5.57
C PRO A 161 -14.50 -10.26 -7.05
N LEU A 162 -15.15 -9.50 -7.95
CA LEU A 162 -15.27 -9.85 -9.37
C LEU A 162 -13.97 -9.62 -10.18
N PRO A 163 -13.21 -8.54 -9.99
CA PRO A 163 -11.95 -8.38 -10.69
C PRO A 163 -10.97 -9.48 -10.30
N ILE A 164 -10.47 -10.21 -11.30
CA ILE A 164 -9.42 -11.23 -11.10
C ILE A 164 -8.15 -10.55 -10.57
N GLU A 165 -7.85 -9.35 -11.10
CA GLU A 165 -6.78 -8.49 -10.63
C GLU A 165 -7.22 -7.77 -9.35
N THR A 166 -6.82 -8.30 -8.21
CA THR A 166 -7.20 -7.78 -6.87
C THR A 166 -6.85 -6.30 -6.66
N PHE A 167 -5.82 -5.79 -7.34
CA PHE A 167 -5.45 -4.38 -7.26
C PHE A 167 -6.47 -3.46 -7.94
N GLU A 168 -7.18 -3.95 -8.97
CA GLU A 168 -8.28 -3.23 -9.59
C GLU A 168 -9.46 -3.07 -8.61
N ALA A 169 -9.88 -4.17 -7.98
CA ALA A 169 -10.93 -4.17 -6.97
C ALA A 169 -10.61 -3.20 -5.80
N TYR A 170 -9.37 -3.25 -5.31
CA TYR A 170 -8.92 -2.34 -4.26
C TYR A 170 -8.94 -0.88 -4.74
N GLY A 171 -8.48 -0.61 -5.96
CA GLY A 171 -8.50 0.73 -6.56
C GLY A 171 -9.90 1.34 -6.64
N GLN A 172 -10.91 0.53 -6.94
CA GLN A 172 -12.32 0.96 -7.05
C GLN A 172 -12.94 1.40 -5.71
N THR A 173 -12.43 0.91 -4.58
CA THR A 173 -12.97 1.19 -3.23
C THR A 173 -12.03 2.07 -2.40
N GLY A 174 -10.75 2.14 -2.78
CA GLY A 174 -9.69 2.86 -2.06
C GLY A 174 -9.93 4.36 -1.88
N ASN A 175 -10.76 4.98 -2.73
CA ASN A 175 -11.12 6.39 -2.60
C ASN A 175 -11.86 6.67 -1.28
N ILE A 176 -12.72 5.77 -0.81
CA ILE A 176 -13.48 5.95 0.42
C ILE A 176 -12.54 6.07 1.63
N ARG A 177 -11.51 5.23 1.72
CA ARG A 177 -10.52 5.34 2.80
C ARG A 177 -9.72 6.64 2.72
N ARG A 178 -9.33 7.04 1.50
CA ARG A 178 -8.50 8.24 1.29
C ARG A 178 -9.27 9.53 1.53
N GLN A 179 -10.50 9.63 1.05
CA GLN A 179 -11.23 10.89 0.95
C GLN A 179 -12.53 10.90 1.76
N GLY A 180 -12.95 9.79 2.35
CA GLY A 180 -14.23 9.70 3.06
C GLY A 180 -14.36 10.71 4.19
N ALA A 181 -13.28 10.91 4.97
CA ALA A 181 -13.24 11.93 6.02
C ALA A 181 -13.47 13.34 5.46
N SER A 182 -12.75 13.69 4.38
CA SER A 182 -12.86 15.02 3.78
C SER A 182 -14.19 15.26 3.08
N GLU A 183 -14.76 14.26 2.42
CA GLU A 183 -16.07 14.37 1.79
C GLU A 183 -17.19 14.50 2.82
N ALA A 184 -17.15 13.71 3.91
CA ALA A 184 -18.15 13.77 4.97
C ALA A 184 -18.10 15.09 5.76
N ALA A 185 -16.89 15.63 6.00
CA ALA A 185 -16.70 16.89 6.71
C ALA A 185 -17.42 18.07 6.03
N LYS A 186 -17.49 18.09 4.68
CA LYS A 186 -18.22 19.12 3.91
C LYS A 186 -19.69 19.25 4.30
N TYR A 187 -20.29 18.19 4.86
CA TYR A 187 -21.69 18.14 5.26
C TYR A 187 -21.88 18.17 6.79
N GLY A 188 -20.82 18.46 7.55
CA GLY A 188 -20.87 18.60 9.00
C GLY A 188 -20.80 17.28 9.77
N ALA A 189 -20.34 16.19 9.16
CA ALA A 189 -20.10 14.94 9.87
C ALA A 189 -19.06 15.14 10.99
N VAL A 190 -19.27 14.47 12.13
CA VAL A 190 -18.37 14.55 13.30
C VAL A 190 -17.37 13.39 13.34
N GLY A 191 -17.52 12.40 12.45
CA GLY A 191 -16.61 11.27 12.33
C GLY A 191 -16.95 10.42 11.11
N VAL A 192 -16.02 9.55 10.72
CA VAL A 192 -16.18 8.61 9.63
C VAL A 192 -15.72 7.23 10.05
N ILE A 193 -16.49 6.21 9.68
CA ILE A 193 -16.13 4.80 9.76
C ILE A 193 -16.15 4.26 8.34
N VAL A 194 -15.14 3.46 7.99
CA VAL A 194 -15.03 2.84 6.66
C VAL A 194 -14.98 1.34 6.84
N ARG A 195 -15.78 0.59 6.09
CA ARG A 195 -15.62 -0.87 5.99
C ARG A 195 -14.21 -1.19 5.50
N SER A 196 -13.50 -2.09 6.17
CA SER A 196 -12.17 -2.55 5.75
C SER A 196 -12.14 -2.91 4.26
N LEU A 197 -11.12 -2.43 3.56
CA LEU A 197 -10.92 -2.70 2.14
C LEU A 197 -10.33 -4.09 1.96
N THR A 198 -11.19 -5.10 1.97
CA THR A 198 -10.82 -6.50 1.85
C THR A 198 -11.98 -7.33 1.30
N THR A 199 -11.64 -8.46 0.67
CA THR A 199 -12.58 -9.52 0.32
C THR A 199 -12.61 -10.63 1.38
N ALA A 200 -11.70 -10.58 2.36
CA ALA A 200 -11.68 -11.50 3.48
C ALA A 200 -12.84 -11.21 4.46
N TYR A 201 -13.32 -12.26 5.11
CA TYR A 201 -14.32 -12.20 6.17
C TYR A 201 -13.63 -12.47 7.50
N ASP A 202 -13.10 -11.41 8.11
CA ASP A 202 -12.36 -11.46 9.38
C ASP A 202 -12.61 -10.20 10.23
N ASP A 203 -12.08 -10.22 11.46
CA ASP A 203 -12.20 -9.15 12.44
C ASP A 203 -10.92 -8.29 12.54
N PHE A 204 -10.12 -8.22 11.46
CA PHE A 204 -8.90 -7.41 11.41
C PHE A 204 -9.18 -6.05 10.74
N PRO A 205 -9.29 -4.96 11.52
CA PRO A 205 -9.54 -3.64 10.94
C PRO A 205 -8.33 -3.14 10.15
N HIS A 206 -8.57 -2.67 8.92
CA HIS A 206 -7.52 -2.25 8.00
C HIS A 206 -7.25 -0.74 8.11
N THR A 207 -5.99 -0.38 8.36
CA THR A 207 -5.54 1.01 8.30
C THR A 207 -5.10 1.41 6.88
N GLY A 208 -4.54 2.60 6.76
CA GLY A 208 -4.02 3.17 5.52
C GLY A 208 -4.19 4.67 5.52
N ARG A 209 -3.51 5.35 4.60
CA ARG A 209 -3.57 6.81 4.51
C ARG A 209 -5.02 7.28 4.28
N SER A 210 -5.45 8.21 5.13
CA SER A 210 -6.55 9.14 4.89
C SER A 210 -5.98 10.51 4.58
N GLU A 211 -6.66 11.26 3.73
CA GLU A 211 -6.46 12.68 3.52
C GLU A 211 -7.21 13.43 4.64
N GLU A 212 -6.56 14.43 5.21
CA GLU A 212 -7.22 15.38 6.10
C GLU A 212 -7.95 16.41 5.24
N HIS A 213 -9.14 16.83 5.67
CA HIS A 213 -9.70 18.08 5.19
C HIS A 213 -8.99 19.23 5.90
N THR A 214 -7.96 19.79 5.27
CA THR A 214 -7.42 21.08 5.69
C THR A 214 -8.45 22.13 5.31
N SER A 215 -9.19 22.67 6.29
CA SER A 215 -10.11 23.79 6.10
C SER A 215 -9.41 25.15 5.86
N GLU A 216 -8.16 25.12 5.38
CA GLU A 216 -7.41 26.31 4.98
C GLU A 216 -7.24 26.34 3.46
N LEU A 217 -8.31 26.79 2.79
CA LEU A 217 -8.30 27.67 1.61
C LEU A 217 -9.56 28.55 1.65
#